data_AF-A0A1Z9TCN8-F1
#
_entry.id   AF-A0A1Z9TCN8-F1
#
_cell.length_a   1.000
_cell.length_b   1.000
_cell.length_c   1.000
_cell.angle_alpha   90.00
_cell.angle_beta   90.00
_cell.angle_gamma   90.00
#
_symmetry.space_group_name_H-M   'P 1'
#
loop_
_entity.id
_entity.type
_entity.pdbx_description
1 polymer ?
#
loop_
_entity_poly.entity_id
_entity_poly.type
_entity_poly.pdbx_seq_one_letter_code
_entity_poly.pdbx_strand_id
1 'polypeptide(L)'
;MLISPSVDVSFLRIEWFLTGLEGFLTWRLYMDEEQSRAMGVQPLDGIMVARGWSNHDVVAAVPAGFITHKQVQKARKGRWLTANMQRKIERAVNACAAPDSFALEELFSYRGSRKL
;
A
#
# COMPACT_ATOMS: atom_id res chain seq x y z
N MET A 1 26.84 18.59 8.83
CA MET A 1 26.21 19.44 9.86
C MET A 1 25.06 20.18 9.18
N LEU A 2 23.78 20.10 9.54
CA LEU A 2 23.07 19.46 10.65
C LEU A 2 21.67 19.01 10.13
N ILE A 3 21.42 17.71 10.29
CA ILE A 3 20.20 16.96 10.61
C ILE A 3 18.82 17.63 10.36
N SER A 4 18.04 16.97 9.49
CA SER A 4 16.65 17.21 9.11
C SER A 4 15.63 17.06 10.26
N PRO A 5 14.43 17.69 10.17
CA PRO A 5 13.46 17.74 11.25
C PRO A 5 12.67 16.42 11.39
N SER A 6 12.66 15.89 12.61
CA SER A 6 11.75 14.84 13.06
C SER A 6 10.40 15.48 13.36
N VAL A 7 9.41 15.24 12.50
CA VAL A 7 8.03 15.72 12.71
C VAL A 7 7.37 14.83 13.77
N ASP A 8 7.25 15.38 14.97
CA ASP A 8 6.64 14.75 16.15
C ASP A 8 5.11 14.72 16.00
N VAL A 9 4.53 13.50 16.01
CA VAL A 9 3.09 13.26 15.78
C VAL A 9 2.25 13.59 17.02
N SER A 10 2.86 14.10 18.10
CA SER A 10 2.17 14.48 19.34
C SER A 10 1.40 15.81 19.24
N PHE A 11 1.67 16.63 18.22
CA PHE A 11 1.07 17.96 18.10
C PHE A 11 -0.40 17.95 17.61
N LEU A 12 -0.85 16.85 16.99
CA LEU A 12 -2.22 16.72 16.46
C LEU A 12 -3.26 16.24 17.49
N ARG A 13 -2.93 16.23 18.80
CA ARG A 13 -3.81 15.71 19.85
C ARG A 13 -4.45 16.77 20.75
N ILE A 14 -4.12 18.06 20.60
CA ILE A 14 -4.60 19.12 21.51
C ILE A 14 -5.47 20.19 20.81
N GLU A 15 -5.39 20.37 19.48
CA GLU A 15 -6.14 21.40 18.74
C GLU A 15 -7.59 21.05 18.33
N TRP A 16 -8.25 20.09 18.99
CA TRP A 16 -9.60 19.63 18.56
C TRP A 16 -10.63 19.52 19.69
N PHE A 17 -10.46 20.27 20.78
CA PHE A 17 -11.38 20.19 21.94
C PHE A 17 -12.68 21.02 21.82
N LEU A 18 -12.99 21.63 20.65
CA LEU A 18 -14.14 22.55 20.49
C LEU A 18 -15.17 22.18 19.41
N THR A 19 -15.14 20.97 18.85
CA THR A 19 -16.24 20.49 17.99
C THR A 19 -16.72 19.13 18.50
N GLY A 20 -17.94 19.11 19.05
CA GLY A 20 -18.59 17.95 19.65
C GLY A 20 -18.82 16.77 18.67
N LEU A 21 -19.73 15.87 19.02
CA LEU A 21 -20.11 14.60 18.35
C LEU A 21 -19.95 14.54 16.81
N GLU A 22 -20.11 15.64 16.09
CA GLU A 22 -19.82 15.85 14.67
C GLU A 22 -18.37 15.48 14.26
N GLY A 23 -17.34 15.82 15.05
CA GLY A 23 -15.94 15.55 14.72
C GLY A 23 -15.57 14.07 14.76
N PHE A 24 -16.15 13.34 15.71
CA PHE A 24 -15.98 11.88 15.84
C PHE A 24 -16.73 11.12 14.73
N LEU A 25 -17.94 11.57 14.36
CA LEU A 25 -18.69 11.02 13.22
C LEU A 25 -17.97 11.28 11.89
N THR A 26 -17.41 12.48 11.71
CA THR A 26 -16.64 12.82 10.50
C THR A 26 -15.39 11.94 10.37
N TRP A 27 -14.66 11.71 11.47
CA TRP A 27 -13.52 10.78 11.47
C TRP A 27 -13.93 9.33 11.22
N ARG A 28 -15.05 8.89 11.78
CA ARG A 28 -15.57 7.53 11.57
C ARG A 28 -16.03 7.32 10.13
N LEU A 29 -16.68 8.31 9.52
CA LEU A 29 -17.07 8.28 8.10
C LEU A 29 -15.85 8.32 7.16
N TYR A 30 -14.84 9.13 7.48
CA TYR A 30 -13.58 9.19 6.72
C TYR A 30 -12.79 7.86 6.78
N MET A 31 -12.76 7.23 7.96
CA MET A 31 -12.14 5.91 8.15
C MET A 31 -12.97 4.76 7.53
N ASP A 32 -14.28 4.95 7.32
CA ASP A 32 -15.14 4.00 6.62
C ASP A 32 -14.95 4.10 5.10
N GLU A 33 -14.80 5.31 4.54
CA GLU A 33 -14.46 5.49 3.12
C GLU A 33 -13.10 4.89 2.71
N GLU A 34 -12.10 4.92 3.60
CA GLU A 34 -10.84 4.20 3.34
C GLU A 34 -11.00 2.67 3.36
N GLN A 35 -11.97 2.17 4.13
CA GLN A 35 -12.32 0.75 4.19
C GLN A 35 -13.20 0.32 3.01
N SER A 36 -14.09 1.18 2.51
CA SER A 36 -14.93 0.93 1.34
C SER A 36 -14.13 0.78 0.03
N ARG A 37 -12.85 1.17 0.03
CA ARG A 37 -11.89 0.96 -1.08
C ARG A 37 -11.04 -0.33 -0.95
N ALA A 38 -11.42 -1.25 -0.08
CA ALA A 38 -10.79 -2.57 -0.02
C ALA A 38 -11.38 -3.49 -1.09
N MET A 39 -10.54 -3.99 -1.99
CA MET A 39 -10.90 -4.89 -3.09
C MET A 39 -10.79 -6.38 -2.72
N GLY A 40 -10.79 -6.68 -1.41
CA GLY A 40 -10.51 -8.02 -0.86
C GLY A 40 -9.04 -8.43 -0.97
N VAL A 41 -8.67 -9.56 -0.38
CA VAL A 41 -7.31 -10.12 -0.49
C VAL A 41 -6.98 -10.36 -1.96
N GLN A 42 -5.81 -9.89 -2.40
CA GLN A 42 -5.42 -10.01 -3.81
C GLN A 42 -4.71 -11.34 -4.08
N PRO A 43 -4.79 -11.87 -5.31
CA PRO A 43 -4.03 -13.06 -5.73
C PRO A 43 -2.54 -12.98 -5.40
N LEU A 44 -1.95 -11.77 -5.46
CA LEU A 44 -0.59 -11.49 -5.02
C LEU A 44 -0.26 -12.06 -3.63
N ASP A 45 -1.17 -11.97 -2.66
CA ASP A 45 -0.92 -12.48 -1.32
C ASP A 45 -0.75 -14.00 -1.32
N GLY A 46 -1.61 -14.72 -2.06
CA GLY A 46 -1.52 -16.16 -2.21
C GLY A 46 -0.22 -16.60 -2.90
N ILE A 47 0.19 -15.88 -3.96
CA ILE A 47 1.45 -16.15 -4.66
C ILE A 47 2.65 -15.96 -3.74
N MET A 48 2.69 -14.85 -2.99
CA MET A 48 3.78 -14.58 -2.05
C MET A 48 3.83 -15.61 -0.93
N VAL A 49 2.68 -16.00 -0.36
CA VAL A 49 2.61 -17.04 0.68
C VAL A 49 3.07 -18.40 0.14
N ALA A 50 2.61 -18.79 -1.05
CA ALA A 50 2.97 -20.07 -1.66
C ALA A 50 4.48 -20.17 -1.97
N ARG A 51 5.11 -19.06 -2.33
CA ARG A 51 6.56 -18.98 -2.59
C ARG A 51 7.39 -18.68 -1.35
N GLY A 52 6.77 -18.48 -0.19
CA GLY A 52 7.47 -18.14 1.06
C GLY A 52 8.11 -16.75 1.06
N TRP A 53 7.66 -15.84 0.20
CA TRP A 53 8.23 -14.51 0.05
C TRP A 53 7.70 -13.54 1.11
N SER A 54 8.63 -12.87 1.78
CA SER A 54 8.34 -11.74 2.64
C SER A 54 8.18 -10.46 1.81
N ASN A 55 7.60 -9.42 2.42
CA ASN A 55 7.57 -8.10 1.79
C ASN A 55 8.99 -7.54 1.61
N HIS A 56 9.96 -7.98 2.42
CA HIS A 56 11.35 -7.55 2.31
C HIS A 56 11.99 -8.09 1.04
N ASP A 57 11.75 -9.36 0.70
CA ASP A 57 12.35 -10.01 -0.48
C ASP A 57 11.95 -9.29 -1.78
N VAL A 58 10.67 -8.93 -1.89
CA VAL A 58 10.15 -8.18 -3.04
C VAL A 58 10.75 -6.77 -3.13
N VAL A 59 10.97 -6.10 -1.99
CA VAL A 59 11.59 -4.76 -1.96
C VAL A 59 13.10 -4.84 -2.24
N ALA A 60 13.77 -5.88 -1.77
CA ALA A 60 15.20 -6.10 -1.99
C ALA A 60 15.54 -6.47 -3.43
N ALA A 61 14.59 -7.04 -4.18
CA ALA A 61 14.76 -7.40 -5.59
C ALA A 61 14.87 -6.19 -6.55
N VAL A 62 14.58 -4.97 -6.08
CA VAL A 62 14.56 -3.75 -6.91
C VAL A 62 15.42 -2.64 -6.29
N PRO A 63 15.81 -1.62 -7.07
CA PRO A 63 16.58 -0.49 -6.54
C PRO A 63 15.89 0.19 -5.36
N ALA A 64 16.70 0.62 -4.38
CA ALA A 64 16.21 1.33 -3.20
C ALA A 64 15.35 2.55 -3.59
N GLY A 65 14.19 2.70 -2.94
CA GLY A 65 13.25 3.79 -3.22
C GLY A 65 12.29 3.53 -4.39
N PHE A 66 12.40 2.42 -5.11
CA PHE A 66 11.45 2.07 -6.18
C PHE A 66 10.04 1.79 -5.62
N ILE A 67 9.99 0.95 -4.58
CA ILE A 67 8.80 0.62 -3.78
C ILE A 67 9.17 0.50 -2.30
N THR A 68 8.17 0.53 -1.43
CA THR A 68 8.32 0.40 0.03
C THR A 68 7.58 -0.82 0.58
N HIS A 69 7.98 -1.33 1.74
CA HIS A 69 7.29 -2.46 2.41
C HIS A 69 5.80 -2.18 2.64
N LYS A 70 5.45 -0.93 2.98
CA LYS A 70 4.06 -0.50 3.17
C LYS A 70 3.25 -0.59 1.88
N GLN A 71 3.86 -0.26 0.73
CA GLN A 71 3.19 -0.38 -0.58
C GLN A 71 2.94 -1.84 -0.96
N VAL A 72 3.90 -2.74 -0.69
CA VAL A 72 3.71 -4.19 -0.89
C VAL A 72 2.62 -4.72 0.03
N GLN A 73 2.64 -4.35 1.31
CA GLN A 73 1.61 -4.76 2.25
C GLN A 73 0.22 -4.23 1.88
N LYS A 74 0.15 -3.00 1.36
CA LYS A 74 -1.08 -2.40 0.83
C LYS A 74 -1.63 -3.19 -0.36
N ALA A 75 -0.75 -3.62 -1.27
CA ALA A 75 -1.08 -4.44 -2.43
C ALA A 75 -1.65 -5.81 -2.03
N ARG A 76 -0.98 -6.51 -1.11
CA ARG A 76 -1.41 -7.82 -0.59
C ARG A 76 -2.81 -7.78 0.04
N LYS A 77 -3.05 -6.78 0.90
CA LYS A 77 -4.36 -6.57 1.55
C LYS A 77 -5.46 -6.08 0.59
N GLY A 78 -5.12 -5.79 -0.67
CA GLY A 78 -6.03 -5.30 -1.69
C GLY A 78 -6.67 -3.96 -1.42
N ARG A 79 -5.97 -3.09 -0.70
CA ARG A 79 -6.37 -1.68 -0.64
C ARG A 79 -6.17 -1.06 -2.02
N TRP A 80 -7.05 -0.15 -2.42
CA TRP A 80 -6.98 0.48 -3.73
C TRP A 80 -5.61 1.10 -4.04
N LEU A 81 -5.08 0.74 -5.21
CA LEU A 81 -3.83 1.21 -5.80
C LEU A 81 -4.11 1.87 -7.15
N THR A 82 -3.31 2.86 -7.51
CA THR A 82 -3.32 3.43 -8.86
C THR A 82 -2.70 2.46 -9.86
N ALA A 83 -3.04 2.58 -11.15
CA ALA A 83 -2.43 1.77 -12.21
C ALA A 83 -0.89 1.83 -12.19
N ASN A 84 -0.34 3.00 -11.89
CA ASN A 84 1.10 3.18 -11.84
C ASN A 84 1.74 2.40 -10.68
N MET A 85 1.08 2.38 -9.51
CA MET A 85 1.56 1.61 -8.38
C MET A 85 1.44 0.10 -8.63
N GLN A 86 0.35 -0.35 -9.24
CA GLN A 86 0.19 -1.76 -9.65
C GLN A 86 1.34 -2.24 -10.56
N ARG A 87 1.71 -1.46 -11.59
CA ARG A 87 2.85 -1.77 -12.46
C ARG A 87 4.19 -1.77 -11.73
N LYS A 88 4.38 -0.91 -10.72
CA LYS A 88 5.59 -0.93 -9.89
C LYS A 88 5.67 -2.24 -9.07
N ILE A 89 4.56 -2.67 -8.48
CA ILE A 89 4.51 -3.93 -7.73
C ILE A 89 4.78 -5.12 -8.65
N GLU A 90 4.15 -5.19 -9.83
CA GLU A 90 4.42 -6.22 -10.84
C GLU A 90 5.91 -6.30 -11.19
N ARG A 91 6.55 -5.17 -11.51
CA ARG A 91 7.98 -5.15 -11.81
C ARG A 91 8.85 -5.66 -10.66
N ALA A 92 8.48 -5.34 -9.42
CA ALA A 92 9.23 -5.80 -8.26
C ALA A 92 9.03 -7.29 -7.97
N VAL A 93 7.80 -7.78 -8.12
CA VAL A 93 7.49 -9.21 -8.01
C VAL A 93 8.22 -9.99 -9.09
N ASN A 94 8.21 -9.53 -10.33
CA ASN A 94 8.90 -10.20 -11.45
C ASN A 94 10.43 -10.18 -11.29
N ALA A 95 11.00 -9.12 -10.69
CA ALA A 95 12.41 -9.11 -10.34
C ALA A 95 12.75 -10.15 -9.25
N CYS A 96 11.85 -10.37 -8.30
CA CYS A 96 11.99 -11.40 -7.26
C CYS A 96 11.72 -12.82 -7.79
N ALA A 97 10.86 -12.95 -8.80
CA ALA A 97 10.41 -14.20 -9.37
C ALA A 97 11.35 -14.84 -10.40
N ALA A 98 12.32 -14.07 -10.92
CA ALA A 98 13.17 -14.49 -12.03
C ALA A 98 13.78 -15.89 -11.79
N PRO A 99 13.72 -16.80 -12.78
CA PRO A 99 13.39 -16.59 -14.19
C PRO A 99 11.89 -16.55 -14.55
N ASP A 100 10.99 -16.79 -13.61
CA ASP A 100 9.55 -16.71 -13.87
C ASP A 100 9.08 -15.26 -13.99
N SER A 101 7.95 -15.05 -14.67
CA SER A 101 7.27 -13.75 -14.70
C SER A 101 5.77 -13.92 -14.52
N PHE A 102 5.17 -12.95 -13.84
CA PHE A 102 3.74 -12.86 -13.61
C PHE A 102 3.16 -11.69 -14.40
N ALA A 103 1.98 -11.93 -14.97
CA ALA A 103 1.19 -10.87 -15.57
C ALA A 103 0.44 -10.08 -14.49
N LEU A 104 0.13 -8.81 -14.77
CA LEU A 104 -0.52 -7.95 -13.80
C LEU A 104 -1.93 -8.44 -13.39
N GLU A 105 -2.62 -9.14 -14.29
CA GLU A 105 -3.91 -9.80 -14.09
C GLU A 105 -3.82 -10.99 -13.12
N GLU A 106 -2.66 -11.63 -13.02
CA GLU A 106 -2.42 -12.73 -12.08
C GLU A 106 -2.13 -12.22 -10.67
N LEU A 107 -1.67 -10.97 -10.55
CA LEU A 107 -1.33 -10.35 -9.27
C LEU A 107 -2.52 -9.60 -8.65
N PHE A 108 -3.42 -9.05 -9.45
CA PHE A 108 -4.52 -8.19 -8.98
C PHE A 108 -5.87 -8.55 -9.58
N SER A 109 -6.91 -8.58 -8.74
CA SER A 109 -8.30 -8.80 -9.17
C SER A 109 -8.97 -7.55 -9.76
N TYR A 110 -8.28 -6.40 -9.71
CA TYR A 110 -8.79 -5.13 -10.22
C TYR A 110 -7.70 -4.33 -10.91
N ARG A 111 -8.11 -3.43 -11.80
CA ARG A 111 -7.23 -2.40 -12.36
C ARG A 111 -7.42 -1.08 -11.64
N GLY A 112 -6.32 -0.49 -11.19
CA GLY A 112 -6.32 0.89 -10.71
C GLY A 112 -6.71 1.83 -11.83
N SER A 113 -7.67 2.74 -11.59
CA SER A 113 -7.99 3.78 -12.58
C SER A 113 -6.82 4.76 -12.68
N ARG A 114 -6.38 5.06 -13.91
CA ARG A 114 -5.43 6.14 -14.16
C ARG A 114 -6.23 7.44 -14.06
N LYS A 115 -6.11 8.16 -12.95
CA LYS A 115 -6.48 9.58 -12.97
C LYS A 115 -5.46 10.27 -13.87
N LEU A 116 -5.92 10.65 -15.06
CA LEU A 116 -5.21 11.52 -16.00
C LEU A 116 -4.92 12.87 -15.33
#